data_AF-A0A2S6V471-F1
#
_entry.id   AF-A0A2S6V471-F1
#
_cell.length_a   1.000
_cell.length_b   1.000
_cell.length_c   1.000
_cell.angle_alpha   90.00
_cell.angle_beta   90.00
_cell.angle_gamma   90.00
#
_symmetry.space_group_name_H-M   'P 1'
#
loop_
_entity.id
_entity.type
_entity.pdbx_description
1 polymer ?
#
loop_
_entity_poly.entity_id
_entity_poly.type
_entity_poly.pdbx_seq_one_letter_code
_entity_poly.pdbx_strand_id
1 'polypeptide(L)'
;MDWEPDTRVTKARTQAIQPYKPLVRLRNIEALLRRHSVAILMLIVPLSVEYRLQRASNLAEEALAKLAEIDLETISETELQPVRIRVGLSFVGFGALSTALLLLYLSTLHPELDSIAQIRRYWYQYIWFVCLGVAGLFVLGREAMRSRESSIPSFTAKERDD
;
A
#
# COMPACT_ATOMS: atom_id res chain seq x y z
N MET A 1 -14.03 45.84 -9.07
CA MET A 1 -13.46 45.13 -7.91
C MET A 1 -12.80 43.90 -8.49
N ASP A 2 -11.52 44.06 -8.80
CA ASP A 2 -10.82 43.27 -9.79
C ASP A 2 -9.91 42.37 -8.98
N TRP A 3 -10.32 41.11 -8.84
CA TRP A 3 -9.58 40.14 -8.03
C TRP A 3 -8.34 39.70 -8.81
N GLU A 4 -7.18 40.26 -8.48
CA GLU A 4 -5.89 39.75 -8.94
C GLU A 4 -5.50 38.52 -8.09
N PRO A 5 -5.33 37.33 -8.69
CA PRO A 5 -4.88 36.16 -7.95
C PRO A 5 -3.43 36.36 -7.48
N ASP A 6 -3.20 36.23 -6.18
CA ASP A 6 -1.88 36.39 -5.57
C ASP A 6 -0.89 35.33 -6.06
N THR A 7 -0.12 35.69 -7.08
CA THR A 7 0.90 34.82 -7.73
C THR A 7 2.08 34.48 -6.82
N ARG A 8 2.21 35.11 -5.65
CA ARG A 8 3.28 34.84 -4.68
C ARG A 8 3.05 33.53 -3.93
N VAL A 9 1.80 33.21 -3.62
CA VAL A 9 1.43 31.93 -2.97
C VAL A 9 1.72 30.76 -3.91
N THR A 10 1.48 30.92 -5.20
CA THR A 10 1.72 29.88 -6.21
C THR A 10 3.21 29.60 -6.39
N LYS A 11 4.07 30.64 -6.44
CA LYS A 11 5.53 30.47 -6.55
C LYS A 11 6.16 29.82 -5.31
N ALA A 12 5.67 30.14 -4.11
CA ALA A 12 6.15 29.53 -2.87
C ALA A 12 5.84 28.02 -2.79
N ARG A 13 4.72 27.58 -3.38
CA ARG A 13 4.36 26.15 -3.42
C ARG A 13 5.25 25.34 -4.38
N THR A 14 5.73 25.96 -5.44
CA THR A 14 6.59 25.30 -6.45
C THR A 14 8.06 25.18 -5.99
N GLN A 15 8.53 26.07 -5.11
CA GLN A 15 9.95 26.12 -4.70
C GLN A 15 10.34 25.12 -3.60
N ALA A 16 9.39 24.43 -2.96
CA ALA A 16 9.63 23.52 -1.85
C ALA A 16 9.50 22.03 -2.21
N ILE A 17 9.40 21.67 -3.50
CA ILE A 17 9.37 20.27 -3.94
C ILE A 17 10.79 19.90 -4.36
N GLN A 18 11.66 19.67 -3.37
CA GLN A 18 12.81 18.80 -3.59
C GLN A 18 12.29 17.47 -4.16
N PRO A 19 12.93 16.86 -5.18
CA PRO A 19 12.47 15.60 -5.74
C PRO A 19 12.48 14.55 -4.63
N TYR A 20 11.31 14.31 -4.06
CA TYR A 20 11.14 13.42 -2.94
C TYR A 20 11.28 12.00 -3.50
N LYS A 21 12.44 11.38 -3.34
CA LYS A 21 12.69 9.98 -3.75
C LYS A 21 12.32 9.04 -2.60
N PRO A 22 11.07 8.56 -2.49
CA PRO A 22 10.64 7.75 -1.34
C PRO A 22 11.38 6.42 -1.25
N LEU A 23 11.87 5.86 -2.36
CA LEU A 23 12.63 4.61 -2.36
C LEU A 23 14.01 4.78 -1.71
N VAL A 24 14.66 5.93 -1.90
CA VAL A 24 15.90 6.28 -1.18
C VAL A 24 15.63 6.40 0.32
N ARG A 25 14.50 7.01 0.70
CA ARG A 25 14.09 7.12 2.11
C ARG A 25 13.81 5.75 2.72
N LEU A 26 13.08 4.90 2.01
CA LEU A 26 12.77 3.53 2.43
C LEU A 26 14.06 2.73 2.63
N ARG A 27 14.98 2.76 1.67
CA ARG A 27 16.31 2.14 1.78
C ARG A 27 17.03 2.61 3.04
N ASN A 28 17.06 3.92 3.29
CA ASN A 28 17.78 4.45 4.45
C ASN A 28 17.14 4.00 5.79
N ILE A 29 15.81 3.95 5.86
CA ILE A 29 15.09 3.46 7.05
C ILE A 29 15.35 1.96 7.25
N GLU A 30 15.19 1.16 6.19
CA GLU A 30 15.47 -0.28 6.24
C GLU A 30 16.92 -0.54 6.67
N ALA A 31 17.89 0.18 6.09
CA ALA A 31 19.30 -0.02 6.38
C ALA A 31 19.62 0.25 7.85
N LEU A 32 18.97 1.24 8.48
CA LEU A 32 19.10 1.50 9.92
C LEU A 32 18.58 0.31 10.74
N LEU A 33 17.38 -0.18 10.43
CA LEU A 33 16.77 -1.32 11.12
C LEU A 33 17.57 -2.61 10.92
N ARG A 34 17.98 -2.92 9.69
CA ARG A 34 18.73 -4.13 9.34
C ARG A 34 20.09 -4.15 10.01
N ARG A 35 20.87 -3.08 9.92
CA ARG A 35 22.20 -3.02 10.55
C ARG A 35 22.11 -3.22 12.06
N HIS A 36 21.13 -2.58 12.70
CA HIS A 36 20.90 -2.76 14.13
C HIS A 36 20.48 -4.20 14.46
N SER A 37 19.54 -4.76 13.71
CA SER A 37 19.03 -6.12 13.95
C SER A 37 20.11 -7.18 13.72
N VAL A 38 20.90 -7.05 12.66
CA VAL A 38 22.01 -7.98 12.35
C VAL A 38 23.10 -7.89 13.40
N ALA A 39 23.45 -6.68 13.88
CA ALA A 39 24.42 -6.52 14.96
C ALA A 39 23.98 -7.22 16.26
N ILE A 40 22.70 -7.15 16.62
CA ILE A 40 22.16 -7.87 17.79
C ILE A 40 22.17 -9.38 17.55
N LEU A 41 21.70 -9.83 16.37
CA LEU A 41 21.59 -11.25 16.06
C LEU A 41 22.96 -11.93 15.97
N MET A 42 24.00 -11.24 15.49
CA MET A 42 25.37 -11.78 15.45
C MET A 42 25.89 -12.20 16.82
N LEU A 43 25.45 -11.55 17.90
CA LEU A 43 25.89 -11.88 19.25
C LEU A 43 25.26 -13.16 19.81
N ILE A 44 24.13 -13.60 19.23
CA ILE A 44 23.31 -14.70 19.76
C ILE A 44 23.42 -15.94 18.85
N VAL A 45 23.65 -15.74 17.56
CA VAL A 45 23.53 -16.76 16.53
C VAL A 45 24.83 -17.58 16.42
N PRO A 46 24.76 -18.91 16.21
CA PRO A 46 25.94 -19.75 16.00
C PRO A 46 26.69 -19.41 14.70
N LEU A 47 28.02 -19.59 14.73
CA LEU A 47 28.96 -19.24 13.64
C LEU A 47 28.55 -19.75 12.24
N SER A 48 27.86 -20.90 12.17
CA SER A 48 27.39 -21.51 10.92
C SER A 48 26.28 -20.70 10.23
N VAL A 49 25.49 -19.95 11.00
CA VAL A 49 24.38 -19.13 10.52
C VAL A 49 24.82 -17.68 10.35
N GLU A 50 25.87 -17.24 11.06
CA GLU A 50 26.44 -15.89 10.96
C GLU A 50 26.83 -15.52 9.53
N TYR A 51 27.57 -16.41 8.84
CA TYR A 51 27.95 -16.19 7.43
C TYR A 51 26.73 -16.03 6.52
N ARG A 52 25.68 -16.84 6.74
CA ARG A 52 24.45 -16.79 5.93
C ARG A 52 23.67 -15.51 6.21
N LEU A 53 23.60 -15.09 7.47
CA LEU A 53 22.94 -13.86 7.89
C LEU A 53 23.65 -12.64 7.30
N GLN A 54 24.97 -12.59 7.37
CA GLN A 54 25.78 -11.52 6.78
C GLN A 54 25.61 -11.47 5.26
N ARG A 55 25.62 -12.64 4.59
CA ARG A 55 25.41 -12.74 3.15
C ARG A 55 24.02 -12.26 2.73
N ALA A 56 22.97 -12.68 3.45
CA ALA A 56 21.60 -12.23 3.19
C ALA A 56 21.46 -10.72 3.42
N SER A 57 22.08 -10.20 4.48
CA SER A 57 22.14 -8.79 4.80
C SER A 57 22.79 -7.96 3.69
N ASN A 58 23.91 -8.43 3.13
CA ASN A 58 24.58 -7.75 2.01
C ASN A 58 23.77 -7.81 0.71
N LEU A 59 23.12 -8.94 0.43
CA LEU A 59 22.24 -9.09 -0.73
C LEU A 59 21.03 -8.15 -0.64
N ALA A 60 20.47 -7.99 0.56
CA ALA A 60 19.40 -7.02 0.80
C ALA A 60 19.85 -5.58 0.54
N GLU A 61 21.06 -5.19 0.95
CA GLU A 61 21.60 -3.85 0.68
C GLU A 61 21.75 -3.60 -0.83
N GLU A 62 22.26 -4.57 -1.58
CA GLU A 62 22.42 -4.46 -3.03
C GLU A 62 21.06 -4.36 -3.74
N ALA A 63 20.09 -5.18 -3.33
CA ALA A 63 18.74 -5.15 -3.88
C ALA A 63 18.04 -3.80 -3.61
N LEU A 64 18.17 -3.26 -2.40
CA LEU A 64 17.59 -1.97 -2.04
C LEU A 64 18.33 -0.79 -2.67
N ALA A 65 19.63 -0.90 -2.94
CA ALA A 65 20.38 0.07 -3.72
C ALA A 65 19.82 0.16 -5.14
N LYS A 66 19.65 -0.98 -5.82
CA LYS A 66 18.99 -1.07 -7.14
C LYS A 66 17.57 -0.52 -7.11
N LEU A 67 16.80 -0.81 -6.05
CA LEU A 67 15.44 -0.29 -5.90
C LEU A 67 15.41 1.24 -5.73
N ALA A 68 16.40 1.81 -5.05
CA ALA A 68 16.51 3.26 -4.84
C ALA A 68 16.94 4.03 -6.10
N GLU A 69 17.51 3.35 -7.09
CA GLU A 69 17.85 3.91 -8.41
C GLU A 69 16.61 4.05 -9.31
N ILE A 70 15.52 3.32 -9.02
CA ILE A 70 14.27 3.43 -9.76
C ILE A 70 13.67 4.81 -9.55
N ASP A 71 13.43 5.51 -10.65
CA ASP A 71 12.72 6.78 -10.63
C ASP A 71 11.21 6.55 -10.72
N LEU A 72 10.50 6.78 -9.62
CA LEU A 72 9.04 6.64 -9.56
C LEU A 72 8.32 7.63 -10.48
N GLU A 73 8.96 8.75 -10.86
CA GLU A 73 8.39 9.71 -11.82
C GLU A 73 8.32 9.13 -13.24
N THR A 74 9.14 8.12 -13.55
CA THR A 74 9.10 7.41 -14.83
C THR A 74 8.05 6.31 -14.89
N ILE A 75 7.51 5.89 -13.74
CA ILE A 75 6.45 4.87 -13.69
C ILE A 75 5.11 5.59 -13.85
N SER A 76 4.42 5.34 -14.96
CA SER A 76 3.13 5.97 -15.23
C SER A 76 2.06 5.51 -14.23
N GLU A 77 1.19 6.41 -13.76
CA GLU A 77 0.09 6.07 -12.85
C GLU A 77 -0.83 4.97 -13.42
N THR A 78 -0.91 4.85 -14.75
CA THR A 78 -1.68 3.83 -15.48
C THR A 78 -1.10 2.42 -15.33
N GLU A 79 0.23 2.28 -15.17
CA GLU A 79 0.89 0.99 -14.97
C GLU A 79 0.70 0.45 -13.56
N LEU A 80 0.58 1.34 -12.57
CA LEU A 80 0.37 1.01 -11.16
C LEU A 80 -1.08 0.68 -10.82
N GLN A 81 -2.02 1.17 -11.62
CA GLN A 81 -3.46 0.97 -11.44
C GLN A 81 -3.89 -0.52 -11.37
N PRO A 82 -3.51 -1.42 -12.30
CA PRO A 82 -3.93 -2.83 -12.24
C PRO A 82 -3.40 -3.53 -10.99
N VAL A 83 -2.20 -3.16 -10.51
CA VAL A 83 -1.63 -3.72 -9.28
C VAL A 83 -2.45 -3.27 -8.07
N ARG A 84 -2.82 -1.99 -7.98
CA ARG A 84 -3.65 -1.46 -6.89
C ARG A 84 -5.04 -2.10 -6.86
N ILE A 85 -5.65 -2.32 -8.02
CA ILE A 85 -6.94 -3.04 -8.13
C ILE A 85 -6.80 -4.48 -7.66
N ARG A 86 -5.75 -5.21 -8.08
CA ARG A 86 -5.50 -6.59 -7.61
C ARG A 86 -5.32 -6.65 -6.10
N VAL A 87 -4.56 -5.72 -5.52
CA VAL A 87 -4.38 -5.65 -4.05
C VAL A 87 -5.72 -5.41 -3.36
N GLY A 88 -6.52 -4.45 -3.83
CA GLY A 88 -7.85 -4.22 -3.29
C GLY A 88 -8.74 -5.46 -3.37
N LEU A 89 -8.76 -6.14 -4.52
CA LEU A 89 -9.53 -7.36 -4.73
C LEU A 89 -9.08 -8.51 -3.82
N SER A 90 -7.76 -8.68 -3.62
CA SER A 90 -7.21 -9.67 -2.70
C SER A 90 -7.65 -9.42 -1.26
N PHE A 91 -7.71 -8.17 -0.81
CA PHE A 91 -8.20 -7.82 0.52
C PHE A 91 -9.69 -8.15 0.68
N VAL A 92 -10.51 -7.79 -0.32
CA VAL A 92 -11.95 -8.14 -0.32
C VAL A 92 -12.14 -9.65 -0.28
N GLY A 93 -11.45 -10.38 -1.17
CA GLY A 93 -11.52 -11.83 -1.26
C GLY A 93 -11.05 -12.51 0.02
N PHE A 94 -9.92 -12.08 0.60
CA PHE A 94 -9.40 -12.63 1.85
C PHE A 94 -10.34 -12.35 3.03
N GLY A 95 -10.90 -11.14 3.14
CA GLY A 95 -11.87 -10.81 4.19
C GLY A 95 -13.14 -11.65 4.09
N ALA A 96 -13.67 -11.81 2.87
CA ALA A 96 -14.85 -12.64 2.61
C ALA A 96 -14.58 -14.13 2.91
N LEU A 97 -13.46 -14.67 2.41
CA LEU A 97 -13.07 -16.06 2.65
C LEU A 97 -12.84 -16.33 4.14
N SER A 98 -12.14 -15.44 4.84
CA SER A 98 -11.89 -15.56 6.28
C SER A 98 -13.18 -15.54 7.09
N THR A 99 -14.14 -14.71 6.69
CA THR A 99 -15.48 -14.68 7.31
C THR A 99 -16.23 -16.00 7.06
N ALA A 100 -16.21 -16.51 5.83
CA ALA A 100 -16.84 -17.79 5.51
C ALA A 100 -16.21 -18.97 6.28
N LEU A 101 -14.88 -18.99 6.40
CA LEU A 101 -14.15 -19.98 7.19
C LEU A 101 -14.48 -19.87 8.68
N LEU A 102 -14.61 -18.65 9.22
CA LEU A 102 -15.01 -18.44 10.61
C LEU A 102 -16.43 -18.97 10.85
N LEU A 103 -17.36 -18.72 9.94
CA LEU A 103 -18.72 -19.25 10.04
C LEU A 103 -18.76 -20.77 9.95
N LEU A 104 -17.99 -21.37 9.02
CA LEU A 104 -17.86 -22.82 8.89
C LEU A 104 -17.24 -23.45 10.15
N TYR A 105 -16.23 -22.80 10.72
CA TYR A 105 -15.60 -23.23 11.96
C TYR A 105 -16.62 -23.27 13.10
N LEU A 106 -17.43 -22.20 13.24
CA LEU A 106 -18.45 -22.11 14.27
C LEU A 106 -19.57 -23.14 14.09
N SER A 107 -20.03 -23.34 12.86
CA SER A 107 -21.09 -24.31 12.57
C SER A 107 -20.66 -25.76 12.80
N THR A 108 -19.37 -26.06 12.64
CA THR A 108 -18.83 -27.42 12.79
C THR A 108 -18.48 -27.76 14.24
N LEU A 109 -17.82 -26.85 14.97
CA LEU A 109 -17.32 -27.12 16.33
C LEU A 109 -18.27 -26.70 17.45
N HIS A 110 -19.21 -25.80 17.17
CA HIS A 110 -20.09 -25.22 18.17
C HIS A 110 -21.56 -25.21 17.71
N PRO A 111 -22.13 -26.36 17.30
CA PRO A 111 -23.53 -26.43 16.88
C PRO A 111 -24.51 -26.11 18.02
N GLU A 112 -24.06 -26.17 19.27
CA GLU A 112 -24.86 -25.93 20.48
C GLU A 112 -24.99 -24.44 20.84
N LEU A 113 -24.17 -23.57 20.24
CA LEU A 113 -24.19 -22.14 20.53
C LEU A 113 -25.19 -21.43 19.62
N ASP A 114 -26.14 -20.72 20.23
CA ASP A 114 -27.06 -19.83 19.52
C ASP A 114 -26.31 -18.73 18.74
N SER A 115 -26.86 -18.30 17.61
CA SER A 115 -26.21 -17.37 16.66
C SER A 115 -25.73 -16.07 17.35
N ILE A 116 -26.52 -15.56 18.29
CA ILE A 116 -26.20 -14.35 19.06
C ILE A 116 -25.02 -14.60 20.02
N ALA A 117 -24.94 -15.79 20.61
CA ALA A 117 -23.85 -16.16 21.50
C ALA A 117 -22.53 -16.37 20.74
N GLN A 118 -22.58 -16.90 19.51
CA GLN A 118 -21.43 -17.02 18.63
C GLN A 118 -20.87 -15.64 18.24
N ILE A 119 -21.76 -14.73 17.81
CA ILE A 119 -21.38 -13.35 17.44
C ILE A 119 -20.77 -12.62 18.63
N ARG A 120 -21.34 -12.75 19.83
CA ARG A 120 -20.77 -12.11 21.03
C ARG A 120 -19.38 -12.64 21.37
N ARG A 121 -19.13 -13.93 21.17
CA ARG A 121 -17.85 -14.56 21.53
C ARG A 121 -16.74 -14.30 20.51
N TYR A 122 -17.08 -14.19 19.23
CA TYR A 122 -16.14 -13.96 18.13
C TYR A 122 -16.27 -12.59 17.47
N TRP A 123 -16.87 -11.63 18.18
CA TRP A 123 -17.17 -10.28 17.71
C TRP A 123 -15.94 -9.58 17.13
N TYR A 124 -14.80 -9.69 17.84
CA TYR A 124 -13.56 -9.06 17.44
C TYR A 124 -13.04 -9.60 16.10
N GLN A 125 -13.02 -10.91 15.93
CA GLN A 125 -12.59 -11.57 14.69
C GLN A 125 -13.51 -11.20 13.53
N TYR A 126 -14.82 -11.18 13.78
CA TYR A 126 -15.81 -10.82 12.77
C TYR A 126 -15.62 -9.38 12.29
N ILE A 127 -15.48 -8.42 13.21
CA ILE A 127 -15.19 -7.03 12.87
C ILE A 127 -13.87 -6.92 12.11
N TRP A 128 -12.83 -7.63 12.55
CA TRP A 128 -11.52 -7.54 11.92
C TRP A 128 -11.56 -7.99 10.46
N PHE A 129 -12.23 -9.10 10.14
CA PHE A 129 -12.37 -9.60 8.77
C PHE A 129 -13.25 -8.68 7.90
N VAL A 130 -14.35 -8.16 8.44
CA VAL A 130 -15.21 -7.21 7.73
C VAL A 130 -14.46 -5.92 7.44
N CYS A 131 -13.73 -5.36 8.41
CA CYS A 131 -12.91 -4.17 8.23
C CYS A 131 -11.84 -4.37 7.15
N LEU A 132 -11.21 -5.54 7.11
CA LEU A 132 -10.24 -5.88 6.07
C LEU A 132 -10.88 -5.89 4.68
N GLY A 133 -12.09 -6.45 4.55
CA GLY A 133 -12.86 -6.40 3.31
C GLY A 133 -13.28 -4.99 2.90
N VAL A 134 -13.79 -4.19 3.83
CA VAL A 134 -14.20 -2.79 3.59
C VAL A 134 -12.99 -1.94 3.17
N ALA A 135 -11.82 -2.14 3.78
CA ALA A 135 -10.59 -1.48 3.37
C ALA A 135 -10.22 -1.81 1.91
N GLY A 136 -10.36 -3.07 1.50
CA GLY A 136 -10.18 -3.50 0.11
C GLY A 136 -11.17 -2.83 -0.85
N LEU A 137 -12.46 -2.75 -0.48
CA LEU A 137 -13.49 -2.05 -1.25
C LEU A 137 -13.20 -0.55 -1.36
N PHE A 138 -12.66 0.07 -0.32
CA PHE A 138 -12.29 1.48 -0.35
C PHE A 138 -11.14 1.74 -1.33
N VAL A 139 -10.12 0.87 -1.35
CA VAL A 139 -9.04 0.92 -2.34
C VAL A 139 -9.60 0.78 -3.75
N LEU A 140 -10.49 -0.19 -4.00
CA LEU A 140 -11.14 -0.37 -5.29
C LEU A 140 -11.99 0.85 -5.69
N GLY A 141 -12.79 1.39 -4.77
CA GLY A 141 -13.62 2.56 -5.01
C GLY A 141 -12.79 3.79 -5.38
N ARG A 142 -11.65 3.99 -4.70
CA ARG A 142 -10.70 5.06 -5.03
C ARG A 142 -10.14 4.91 -6.45
N GLU A 143 -9.73 3.71 -6.86
CA GLU A 143 -9.21 3.47 -8.22
C GLU A 143 -10.30 3.58 -9.30
N ALA A 144 -11.53 3.17 -8.99
CA ALA A 144 -12.68 3.31 -9.89
C ALA A 144 -13.05 4.79 -10.14
N MET A 145 -12.98 5.63 -9.11
CA MET A 145 -13.19 7.08 -9.25
C MET A 145 -12.05 7.75 -10.04
N ARG A 146 -10.78 7.37 -9.80
CA ARG A 146 -9.60 7.89 -10.52
C ARG A 146 -9.68 7.64 -12.03
N SER A 147 -10.20 6.49 -12.44
CA SER A 147 -10.31 6.10 -13.86
C SER A 147 -11.22 7.01 -14.69
N ARG A 148 -12.18 7.70 -14.06
CA ARG A 148 -13.13 8.59 -14.75
C ARG A 148 -12.53 9.94 -15.13
N GLU A 149 -11.47 10.35 -14.44
CA GLU A 149 -10.85 11.67 -14.63
C GLU A 149 -9.89 11.68 -15.83
N SER A 150 -9.28 10.54 -16.16
CA SER A 150 -8.44 10.38 -17.35
C SER A 150 -9.22 10.21 -18.67
N SER A 151 -10.55 10.10 -18.63
CA SER A 151 -11.40 9.86 -19.81
C SER A 151 -12.14 11.08 -20.34
N ILE A 152 -11.80 12.30 -19.90
CA ILE A 152 -12.35 13.52 -20.50
C ILE A 152 -11.57 13.80 -21.80
N PRO A 153 -12.14 13.59 -23.00
CA PRO A 153 -11.49 14.04 -24.21
C PRO A 153 -11.46 15.57 -24.19
N SER A 154 -10.27 16.16 -24.29
CA SER A 154 -10.10 17.58 -24.56
C SER A 154 -10.81 17.88 -25.88
N PHE A 155 -12.03 18.40 -25.80
CA PHE A 155 -12.76 18.88 -26.97
C PHE A 155 -12.05 20.14 -27.44
N THR A 156 -11.13 19.98 -28.38
CA THR A 156 -10.49 21.10 -29.07
C THR A 156 -11.56 21.81 -29.89
N ALA A 157 -12.12 22.88 -29.34
CA ALA A 157 -12.87 23.86 -30.09
C ALA A 157 -11.90 24.52 -31.07
N LYS A 158 -11.81 23.95 -32.28
CA LYS A 158 -11.19 24.61 -33.42
C LYS A 158 -12.12 25.75 -33.83
N GLU A 159 -11.74 26.94 -33.40
CA GLU A 159 -12.23 28.23 -33.83
C GLU A 159 -12.36 28.23 -35.36
N ARG A 160 -13.60 28.34 -35.85
CA ARG A 160 -13.93 28.49 -37.26
C ARG A 160 -14.04 30.00 -37.49
N ASP A 161 -12.93 30.60 -37.86
CA ASP A 161 -12.93 31.87 -38.59
C ASP A 161 -13.21 31.53 -40.06
N ASP A 162 -14.41 31.90 -40.52
CA ASP A 162 -14.77 32.27 -41.89
C ASP A 162 -15.98 33.22 -41.82
#